data_AF-A0A7Z9FC69-F1
#
_entry.id   AF-A0A7Z9FC69-F1
#
_cell.length_a   1.000
_cell.length_b   1.000
_cell.length_c   1.000
_cell.angle_alpha   90.00
_cell.angle_beta   90.00
_cell.angle_gamma   90.00
#
_symmetry.space_group_name_H-M   'P 1'
#
loop_
_entity.id
_entity.type
_entity.pdbx_description
1 polymer ?
#
loop_
_entity_poly.entity_id
_entity_poly.type
_entity_poly.pdbx_seq_one_letter_code
_entity_poly.pdbx_strand_id
1 'polypeptide(L)'
;MEQQGLPSDRDIDREHYREAAERRVRLALVMREAVRERGIKADDFAVRPRIEKLAQSYDDPKRVIDWYYADAARLGQFEGIVVEELLVEQLLEEAKVVEKEMTLQEFMNPVSPNAVDTEREQDMEVP
;
A
#
# COMPACT_ATOMS: atom_id res chain seq x y z
N MET A 1 18.83 16.06 28.91
CA MET A 1 18.22 16.29 27.58
C MET A 1 18.76 15.21 26.64
N GLU A 2 18.03 14.11 26.50
CA GLU A 2 18.39 13.04 25.57
C GLU A 2 18.17 13.54 24.15
N GLN A 3 19.24 13.57 23.36
CA GLN A 3 19.23 13.95 21.95
C GLN A 3 18.60 12.81 21.14
N GLN A 4 17.33 12.99 20.74
CA GLN A 4 16.67 12.09 19.80
C GLN A 4 17.27 12.32 18.40
N GLY A 5 18.07 11.37 17.92
CA GLY A 5 18.71 11.48 16.60
C GLY A 5 19.76 10.43 16.28
N LEU A 6 20.28 9.68 17.26
CA LEU A 6 21.10 8.50 16.98
C LEU A 6 20.19 7.27 16.80
N PRO A 7 20.44 6.39 15.80
CA PRO A 7 19.82 5.08 15.78
C PRO A 7 20.11 4.42 17.12
N SER A 8 19.05 4.06 17.83
CA SER A 8 19.19 3.37 19.11
C SER A 8 19.93 2.07 18.86
N ASP A 9 21.05 1.86 19.54
CA ASP A 9 21.76 0.58 19.66
C ASP A 9 20.94 -0.42 20.51
N ARG A 10 19.61 -0.32 20.48
CA ARG A 10 18.67 -1.18 21.17
C ARG A 10 18.44 -2.41 20.29
N ASP A 11 18.55 -3.57 20.91
CA ASP A 11 18.20 -4.83 20.26
C ASP A 11 16.79 -4.75 19.69
N ILE A 12 16.68 -4.98 18.37
CA ILE A 12 15.39 -5.08 17.69
C ILE A 12 14.73 -6.36 18.19
N ASP A 13 13.57 -6.24 18.84
CA ASP A 13 12.74 -7.38 19.19
C ASP A 13 12.17 -8.02 17.92
N ARG A 14 12.90 -9.01 17.40
CA ARG A 14 12.56 -9.69 16.15
C ARG A 14 11.24 -10.43 16.23
N GLU A 15 10.85 -10.91 17.41
CA GLU A 15 9.60 -11.65 17.58
C GLU A 15 8.41 -10.69 17.44
N HIS A 16 8.52 -9.51 18.05
CA HIS A 16 7.50 -8.47 17.95
C HIS A 16 7.21 -8.05 16.50
N TYR A 17 8.21 -8.07 15.61
CA TYR A 17 8.03 -7.68 14.21
C TYR A 17 7.78 -8.83 13.24
N ARG A 18 7.90 -10.10 13.69
CA ARG A 18 7.90 -11.25 12.78
C ARG A 18 6.62 -11.32 11.94
N GLU A 19 5.45 -11.26 12.58
CA GLU A 19 4.17 -11.39 11.89
C GLU A 19 3.96 -10.29 10.84
N ALA A 20 4.23 -9.03 11.21
CA ALA A 20 4.12 -7.89 10.30
C ALA A 20 5.08 -8.00 9.11
N ALA A 21 6.32 -8.44 9.37
CA ALA A 21 7.34 -8.65 8.34
C ALA A 21 6.93 -9.79 7.38
N GLU A 22 6.48 -10.92 7.90
CA GLU A 22 6.01 -12.05 7.10
C GLU A 22 4.82 -11.65 6.20
N ARG A 23 3.83 -10.94 6.77
CA ARG A 23 2.69 -10.43 6.00
C ARG A 23 3.15 -9.51 4.86
N ARG A 24 4.09 -8.59 5.15
CA ARG A 24 4.62 -7.66 4.14
C ARG A 24 5.37 -8.39 3.03
N VAL A 25 6.23 -9.35 3.36
CA VAL A 25 7.00 -10.12 2.38
C VAL A 25 6.07 -10.98 1.53
N ARG A 26 5.12 -11.70 2.14
CA ARG A 26 4.15 -12.53 1.41
C ARG A 26 3.35 -11.68 0.42
N LEU A 27 2.85 -10.53 0.85
CA LEU A 27 2.09 -9.63 -0.01
C LEU A 27 2.95 -9.08 -1.15
N ALA A 28 4.18 -8.66 -0.89
CA ALA A 28 5.09 -8.16 -1.93
C ALA A 28 5.39 -9.23 -3.00
N LEU A 29 5.54 -10.50 -2.60
CA LEU A 29 5.73 -11.61 -3.54
C LEU A 29 4.50 -11.83 -4.43
N VAL A 30 3.30 -11.85 -3.83
CA VAL A 30 2.03 -12.02 -4.57
C VAL A 30 1.78 -10.85 -5.52
N MET A 31 1.96 -9.62 -5.06
CA MET A 31 1.83 -8.43 -5.91
C MET A 31 2.79 -8.47 -7.10
N ARG A 32 4.07 -8.76 -6.84
CA ARG A 32 5.08 -8.87 -7.91
C ARG A 32 4.73 -9.93 -8.94
N GLU A 33 4.18 -11.06 -8.50
CA GLU A 33 3.70 -12.11 -9.39
C GLU A 33 2.53 -11.62 -10.26
N ALA A 34 1.50 -11.07 -9.62
CA ALA A 34 0.31 -10.58 -10.31
C ALA A 34 0.60 -9.48 -11.33
N VAL A 35 1.47 -8.52 -10.98
CA VAL A 35 1.97 -7.48 -11.90
C VAL A 35 2.64 -8.11 -13.12
N ARG A 36 3.49 -9.13 -12.90
CA ARG A 36 4.23 -9.78 -13.98
C ARG A 36 3.29 -10.55 -14.91
N GLU A 37 2.36 -11.33 -14.36
CA GLU A 37 1.41 -12.12 -15.16
C GLU A 37 0.49 -11.23 -16.00
N ARG A 38 0.08 -10.09 -15.46
CA ARG A 38 -0.80 -9.11 -16.13
C ARG A 38 -0.04 -8.13 -17.04
N GLY A 39 1.30 -8.15 -17.02
CA GLY A 39 2.14 -7.28 -17.84
C GLY A 39 2.00 -5.79 -17.50
N ILE A 40 1.64 -5.46 -16.25
CA ILE A 40 1.43 -4.08 -15.79
C ILE A 40 2.77 -3.35 -15.78
N LYS A 41 2.78 -2.14 -16.33
CA LYS A 41 3.96 -1.25 -16.37
C LYS A 41 3.53 0.16 -16.00
N ALA A 42 4.35 0.83 -15.21
CA ALA A 42 4.24 2.27 -15.05
C ALA A 42 4.65 2.95 -16.36
N ASP A 43 3.76 3.78 -16.89
CA ASP A 43 4.06 4.70 -17.98
C ASP A 43 4.39 6.08 -17.42
N ASP A 44 5.25 6.82 -18.10
CA ASP A 44 5.65 8.18 -17.71
C ASP A 44 4.43 9.11 -17.57
N PHE A 45 3.40 8.90 -18.41
CA PHE A 45 2.15 9.64 -18.35
C PHE A 45 1.38 9.39 -17.05
N ALA A 46 1.48 8.19 -16.48
CA ALA A 46 0.84 7.83 -15.20
C ALA A 46 1.69 8.25 -13.99
N VAL A 47 3.02 8.25 -14.12
CA VAL A 47 3.96 8.64 -13.05
C VAL A 47 3.93 10.14 -12.81
N ARG A 48 3.95 10.95 -13.87
CA ARG A 48 4.06 12.41 -13.79
C ARG A 48 3.01 13.07 -12.88
N PRO A 49 1.70 12.77 -12.99
CA PRO A 49 0.68 13.39 -12.15
C PRO A 49 0.88 13.14 -10.65
N ARG A 50 1.47 12.00 -10.26
CA ARG A 50 1.75 11.71 -8.85
C ARG A 50 2.89 12.56 -8.31
N ILE A 51 3.94 12.73 -9.11
CA ILE A 51 5.06 13.62 -8.77
C ILE A 51 4.56 15.07 -8.69
N GLU A 52 3.73 15.50 -9.63
CA GLU A 52 3.13 16.84 -9.63
C GLU A 52 2.24 17.07 -8.40
N LYS A 53 1.41 16.08 -8.03
CA LYS A 53 0.59 16.13 -6.82
C LYS A 53 1.43 16.24 -5.54
N LEU A 54 2.54 15.50 -5.45
CA LEU A 54 3.48 15.65 -4.34
C LEU A 54 4.13 17.04 -4.34
N ALA A 55 4.57 17.51 -5.51
CA ALA A 55 5.29 18.77 -5.65
C ALA A 55 4.44 20.00 -5.29
N GLN A 56 3.11 19.92 -5.41
CA GLN A 56 2.19 21.01 -5.07
C GLN A 56 2.26 21.46 -3.60
N SER A 57 2.73 20.62 -2.68
CA SER A 57 2.90 21.00 -1.27
C SER A 57 4.20 21.76 -0.98
N TYR A 58 5.07 21.93 -1.97
CA TYR A 58 6.37 22.58 -1.83
C TYR A 58 6.36 23.99 -2.43
N ASP A 59 7.25 24.86 -1.94
CA ASP A 59 7.36 26.26 -2.38
C ASP A 59 7.79 26.41 -3.85
N ASP A 60 8.57 25.45 -4.37
CA ASP A 60 9.02 25.41 -5.77
C ASP A 60 8.70 24.04 -6.40
N PRO A 61 7.45 23.83 -6.89
CA PRO A 61 7.02 22.54 -7.43
C PRO A 61 7.84 22.09 -8.63
N LYS A 62 8.31 23.03 -9.47
CA LYS A 62 9.11 22.72 -10.67
C LYS A 62 10.43 22.08 -10.29
N ARG A 63 11.13 22.66 -9.30
CA ARG A 63 12.39 22.10 -8.81
C ARG A 63 12.23 20.71 -8.23
N VAL A 64 11.12 20.44 -7.53
CA VAL A 64 10.83 19.10 -7.00
C VAL A 64 10.63 18.10 -8.13
N ILE A 65 9.84 18.46 -9.15
CA ILE A 65 9.63 17.61 -10.33
C ILE A 65 10.97 17.33 -11.02
N ASP A 66 11.73 18.36 -11.37
CA ASP A 66 13.02 18.24 -12.05
C ASP A 66 14.00 17.38 -11.24
N TRP A 67 13.98 17.51 -9.91
CA TRP A 67 14.78 16.68 -9.02
C TRP A 67 14.42 15.21 -9.15
N TYR A 68 13.14 14.83 -9.14
CA TYR A 68 12.74 13.43 -9.35
C TYR A 68 13.14 12.90 -10.73
N TYR A 69 12.93 13.68 -11.80
CA TYR A 69 13.27 13.28 -13.17
C TYR A 69 14.78 13.23 -13.45
N ALA A 70 15.61 13.88 -12.63
CA ALA A 70 17.06 13.84 -12.79
C ALA A 70 17.72 12.50 -12.39
N ASP A 71 16.97 11.53 -11.85
CA ASP A 71 17.50 10.21 -11.48
C ASP A 71 16.41 9.13 -11.52
N ALA A 72 16.66 8.09 -12.32
CA ALA A 72 15.76 6.95 -12.47
C ALA A 72 15.49 6.23 -11.13
N ALA A 73 16.44 6.21 -10.20
CA ALA A 73 16.22 5.61 -8.88
C ALA A 73 15.15 6.34 -8.06
N ARG A 74 15.00 7.66 -8.27
CA ARG A 74 13.97 8.48 -7.62
C ARG A 74 12.61 8.29 -8.28
N LEU A 75 12.58 8.13 -9.60
CA LEU A 75 11.35 7.80 -10.34
C LEU A 75 10.80 6.42 -9.95
N GLY A 76 11.68 5.44 -9.72
CA GLY A 76 11.29 4.09 -9.34
C GLY A 76 10.35 3.99 -8.13
N GLN A 77 10.42 4.97 -7.21
CA GLN A 77 9.48 5.05 -6.08
C GLN A 77 8.04 5.32 -6.54
N PHE A 78 7.86 6.20 -7.52
CA PHE A 78 6.56 6.54 -8.08
C PHE A 78 6.07 5.48 -9.07
N GLU A 79 6.98 4.89 -9.84
CA GLU A 79 6.65 3.76 -10.71
C GLU A 79 6.05 2.60 -9.91
N GLY A 80 6.61 2.28 -8.73
CA GLY A 80 6.05 1.28 -7.84
C GLY A 80 4.61 1.59 -7.40
N ILE A 81 4.36 2.84 -6.99
CA ILE A 81 3.01 3.29 -6.61
C ILE A 81 2.03 3.14 -7.77
N VAL A 82 2.42 3.59 -8.96
CA VAL A 82 1.58 3.50 -10.16
C VAL A 82 1.27 2.05 -10.51
N VAL A 83 2.27 1.17 -10.46
CA VAL A 83 2.07 -0.27 -10.73
C VAL A 83 1.09 -0.89 -9.73
N GLU A 84 1.20 -0.54 -8.45
CA GLU A 84 0.27 -1.03 -7.42
C GLU A 84 -1.16 -0.53 -7.65
N GLU A 85 -1.34 0.76 -7.96
CA GLU A 85 -2.65 1.35 -8.27
C GLU A 85 -3.30 0.68 -9.48
N LEU A 86 -2.56 0.51 -10.58
CA LEU A 86 -3.05 -0.14 -11.79
C LEU A 86 -3.44 -1.60 -11.53
N LEU A 87 -2.69 -2.32 -10.68
CA LEU A 87 -3.05 -3.67 -10.30
C LEU A 87 -4.37 -3.69 -9.53
N VAL A 88 -4.56 -2.78 -8.57
CA VAL A 88 -5.80 -2.68 -7.80
C VAL A 88 -7.00 -2.37 -8.71
N GLU A 89 -6.85 -1.45 -9.65
CA GLU A 89 -7.90 -1.13 -10.63
C GLU A 89 -8.31 -2.36 -11.44
N GLN A 90 -7.34 -3.10 -12.00
CA GLN A 90 -7.61 -4.34 -12.73
C GLN A 90 -8.26 -5.41 -11.85
N LEU A 91 -7.84 -5.55 -10.59
CA LEU A 91 -8.45 -6.50 -9.67
C LEU A 91 -9.90 -6.11 -9.33
N LEU A 92 -10.21 -4.82 -9.23
CA LEU A 92 -11.58 -4.34 -8.98
C LEU A 92 -12.51 -4.61 -10.17
N GLU A 93 -12.00 -4.62 -11.40
CA GLU A 93 -12.79 -4.99 -12.59
C GLU A 93 -13.21 -6.47 -12.58
N GLU A 94 -12.40 -7.34 -11.98
CA GLU A 94 -12.64 -8.78 -11.91
C GLU A 94 -13.30 -9.21 -10.58
N ALA A 95 -13.16 -8.40 -9.53
CA ALA A 95 -13.66 -8.72 -8.22
C ALA A 95 -15.18 -8.60 -8.14
N LYS A 96 -15.80 -9.48 -7.33
CA LYS A 96 -17.19 -9.33 -6.94
C LYS A 96 -17.32 -8.19 -5.93
N VAL A 97 -17.65 -7.00 -6.40
CA VAL A 97 -17.93 -5.84 -5.55
C VAL A 97 -19.31 -6.01 -4.90
N VAL A 98 -19.37 -5.84 -3.58
CA VAL A 98 -20.61 -5.86 -2.79
C VAL A 98 -20.75 -4.52 -2.09
N GLU A 99 -21.78 -3.77 -2.43
CA GLU A 99 -22.13 -2.53 -1.74
C GLU A 99 -22.84 -2.88 -0.43
N LYS A 100 -22.37 -2.28 0.68
CA LYS A 100 -22.98 -2.42 2.00
C LYS A 100 -23.32 -1.04 2.54
N GLU A 101 -24.60 -0.79 2.73
CA GLU A 101 -25.05 0.41 3.43
C GLU A 101 -24.66 0.31 4.92
N MET A 102 -24.08 1.37 5.46
CA MET A 102 -23.67 1.45 6.86
C MET A 102 -23.78 2.87 7.38
N THR A 103 -24.03 3.00 8.68
CA THR A 103 -24.06 4.29 9.37
C THR A 103 -22.65 4.84 9.59
N LEU A 104 -22.54 6.15 9.79
CA LEU A 104 -21.27 6.78 10.15
C LEU A 104 -20.67 6.18 11.43
N GLN A 105 -21.51 5.85 12.41
CA GLN A 105 -21.07 5.28 13.68
C GLN A 105 -20.42 3.89 13.50
N GLU A 106 -20.94 3.07 12.60
CA GLU A 106 -20.38 1.76 12.26
C GLU A 106 -19.06 1.91 11.48
N PHE A 107 -18.99 2.85 10.53
CA PHE A 107 -17.76 3.11 9.76
C PHE A 107 -16.59 3.58 10.64
N MET A 108 -16.88 4.44 11.64
CA MET A 108 -15.86 4.98 12.55
C MET A 108 -15.40 3.97 13.62
N ASN A 109 -16.15 2.88 13.82
CA ASN A 109 -15.80 1.82 14.77
C ASN A 109 -15.69 0.47 14.04
N PRO A 110 -14.74 0.33 13.10
CA PRO A 110 -14.59 -0.91 12.36
C PRO A 110 -14.18 -2.02 13.33
N VAL A 111 -14.99 -3.09 13.40
CA VAL A 111 -14.59 -4.32 14.07
C VAL A 111 -13.39 -4.87 13.30
N SER A 112 -12.28 -5.11 14.00
CA SER A 112 -11.01 -5.50 13.39
C SER A 112 -11.18 -6.70 12.44
N PRO A 113 -10.45 -6.80 11.30
CA PRO A 113 -10.62 -7.86 10.29
C PRO A 113 -10.53 -9.29 10.86
N ASN A 114 -9.78 -9.48 11.95
CA ASN A 114 -9.67 -10.76 12.65
C ASN A 114 -10.96 -11.22 13.35
N ALA A 115 -12.02 -10.39 13.39
CA ALA A 115 -13.32 -10.77 13.93
C ALA A 115 -14.26 -11.37 12.86
N VAL A 116 -14.00 -11.12 11.58
CA VAL A 116 -14.90 -11.53 10.48
C VAL A 116 -14.67 -12.99 10.05
N ASP A 117 -13.46 -13.52 10.30
CA ASP A 117 -13.17 -14.94 10.03
C ASP A 117 -13.90 -15.86 11.02
N THR A 118 -14.15 -15.41 12.26
CA THR A 118 -14.83 -16.20 13.29
C THR A 118 -16.33 -16.39 13.05
N GLU A 119 -16.98 -15.48 12.30
CA GLU A 119 -18.41 -15.58 12.00
C GLU A 119 -18.69 -16.47 10.78
N ARG A 120 -17.76 -16.53 9.80
CA ARG A 120 -17.92 -17.40 8.61
C ARG A 120 -17.69 -18.88 8.90
N GLU A 121 -16.91 -19.23 9.92
CA GLU A 121 -16.76 -20.62 10.36
C GLU A 121 -17.99 -21.12 11.15
N GLN A 122 -18.67 -20.24 11.90
CA GLN A 122 -19.85 -20.62 12.69
C GLN A 122 -21.11 -20.90 11.83
N ASP A 123 -21.23 -20.28 10.66
CA ASP A 123 -22.32 -20.55 9.72
C ASP A 123 -22.12 -21.84 8.89
N MET A 124 -20.92 -22.46 8.95
CA MET A 124 -20.60 -23.69 8.20
C MET A 124 -20.63 -24.95 9.08
N GLU A 125 -20.95 -24.83 10.38
CA GLU A 125 -20.92 -25.96 11.31
C GLU A 125 -22.19 -26.05 12.17
N VAL A 126 -23.34 -26.33 11.54
CA VAL A 126 -24.38 -27.19 12.15
C VAL A 126 -25.31 -27.80 11.07
N PRO A 127 -25.85 -29.00 11.33
CA PRO A 127 -25.52 -30.30 10.73
C PRO A 127 -26.12 -30.60 9.34
#